data_AF-A0ABD0ZFE8-F1
#
_entry.id   AF-A0ABD0ZFE8-F1
#
_cell.length_a   1.000
_cell.length_b   1.000
_cell.length_c   1.000
_cell.angle_alpha   90.00
_cell.angle_beta   90.00
_cell.angle_gamma   90.00
#
_symmetry.space_group_name_H-M   'P 1'
#
loop_
_entity.id
_entity.type
_entity.pdbx_description
1 polymer ?
#
loop_
_entity_poly.entity_id
_entity_poly.type
_entity_poly.pdbx_seq_one_letter_code
_entity_poly.pdbx_strand_id
1 'polypeptide(L)'
;DNLKEFKLKSALLRDAITSAVEELHGDYGVSAVRGGFTARYCNEVTRVAIIRARHGPHQLITSSLPYIVLIGNCAVTLRTLYVGATLQQCYKVILVSIERLNSVAAK
;
A
#
# COMPACT_ATOMS: atom_id res chain seq x y z
N ASP A 1 23.39 13.91 6.08
CA ASP A 1 23.41 13.19 4.79
C ASP A 1 22.03 13.14 4.17
N ASN A 2 21.97 13.45 2.87
CA ASN A 2 20.79 13.70 2.04
C ASN A 2 19.54 12.87 2.40
N LEU A 3 18.48 13.56 2.82
CA LEU A 3 17.10 13.03 2.84
C LEU A 3 16.73 12.69 1.39
N LYS A 4 17.08 11.49 0.95
CA LYS A 4 16.74 10.94 -0.36
C LYS A 4 15.22 11.05 -0.49
N GLU A 5 14.75 11.97 -1.33
CA GLU A 5 13.32 12.21 -1.55
C GLU A 5 12.66 10.86 -1.84
N PHE A 6 11.83 10.38 -0.92
CA PHE A 6 11.10 9.14 -1.07
C PHE A 6 9.95 9.38 -2.05
N LYS A 7 10.28 9.40 -3.35
CA LYS A 7 9.32 9.60 -4.44
C LYS A 7 8.47 8.38 -4.66
N LEU A 8 7.43 8.21 -3.83
CA LEU A 8 6.51 7.09 -3.90
C LEU A 8 5.44 7.36 -4.96
N LYS A 9 5.74 7.01 -6.21
CA LYS A 9 4.77 7.03 -7.30
C LYS A 9 3.78 5.88 -7.16
N SER A 10 2.51 6.14 -7.46
CA SER A 10 1.44 5.13 -7.47
C SER A 10 1.73 3.96 -8.44
N ALA A 11 2.40 4.24 -9.56
CA ALA A 11 2.84 3.22 -10.51
C ALA A 11 3.85 2.25 -9.88
N LEU A 12 4.89 2.77 -9.20
CA LEU A 12 5.91 1.94 -8.56
C LEU A 12 5.31 1.06 -7.47
N LEU A 13 4.36 1.59 -6.70
CA LEU A 13 3.65 0.82 -5.67
C LEU A 13 2.78 -0.29 -6.29
N ARG A 14 2.08 0.01 -7.39
CA ARG A 14 1.28 -1.00 -8.11
C ARG A 14 2.17 -2.12 -8.65
N ASP A 15 3.29 -1.76 -9.25
CA ASP A 15 4.18 -2.72 -9.88
C ASP A 15 4.86 -3.59 -8.82
N ALA A 16 5.35 -3.00 -7.71
CA ALA A 16 5.90 -3.75 -6.58
C ALA A 16 4.90 -4.74 -5.95
N ILE A 17 3.63 -4.33 -5.79
CA ILE A 17 2.58 -5.23 -5.29
C ILE A 17 2.30 -6.35 -6.30
N THR A 18 2.30 -6.04 -7.59
CA THR A 18 2.03 -7.03 -8.64
C THR A 18 3.14 -8.07 -8.69
N SER A 19 4.41 -7.64 -8.62
CA SER A 19 5.56 -8.55 -8.54
C SER A 19 5.51 -9.44 -7.30
N ALA A 20 5.18 -8.88 -6.13
CA ALA A 20 5.04 -9.70 -4.93
C ALA A 20 3.89 -10.72 -5.02
N VAL A 21 2.78 -10.36 -5.68
CA VAL A 21 1.68 -11.30 -5.95
C VAL A 21 2.11 -12.37 -6.94
N GLU A 22 2.90 -12.03 -7.96
CA GLU A 22 3.47 -12.98 -8.92
C GLU A 22 4.41 -13.99 -8.24
N GLU A 23 5.31 -13.50 -7.38
CA GLU A 23 6.24 -14.35 -6.62
C GLU A 23 5.53 -15.33 -5.68
N LEU A 24 4.41 -14.93 -5.06
CA LEU A 24 3.70 -15.75 -4.07
C LEU A 24 2.57 -16.59 -4.65
N HIS A 25 1.84 -16.08 -5.65
CA HIS A 25 0.60 -16.67 -6.18
C HIS A 25 0.65 -16.97 -7.69
N GLY A 26 1.78 -16.67 -8.35
CA GLY A 26 2.00 -16.90 -9.77
C GLY A 26 1.08 -16.10 -10.70
N ASP A 27 1.05 -16.51 -11.96
CA ASP A 27 0.26 -15.88 -13.03
C ASP A 27 -1.25 -15.85 -12.73
N TYR A 28 -1.74 -16.86 -12.00
CA TYR A 28 -3.12 -16.91 -11.54
C TYR A 28 -3.44 -15.75 -10.61
N GLY A 29 -2.59 -15.51 -9.60
CA GLY A 29 -2.78 -14.42 -8.65
C GLY A 29 -2.75 -13.05 -9.34
N VAL A 30 -1.78 -12.85 -10.23
CA VAL A 30 -1.67 -11.61 -11.01
C VAL A 30 -2.92 -11.38 -11.84
N SER A 31 -3.38 -12.40 -12.56
CA SER A 31 -4.57 -12.32 -13.42
C SER A 31 -5.84 -12.04 -12.62
N ALA A 32 -6.01 -12.70 -11.46
CA ALA A 32 -7.14 -12.51 -10.56
C ALA A 32 -7.21 -11.07 -10.01
N VAL A 33 -6.07 -10.47 -9.70
CA VAL A 33 -5.96 -9.12 -9.14
C VAL A 33 -6.09 -8.03 -10.22
N ARG A 34 -5.57 -8.27 -11.43
CA ARG A 34 -5.48 -7.29 -12.52
C ARG A 34 -6.80 -6.61 -12.88
N GLY A 35 -7.92 -7.34 -12.82
CA GLY A 35 -9.25 -6.86 -13.24
C GLY A 35 -9.87 -5.74 -12.38
N GLY A 36 -9.25 -5.33 -11.27
CA GLY A 36 -9.76 -4.20 -10.47
C GLY A 36 -8.76 -3.62 -9.48
N PHE A 37 -7.48 -3.93 -9.64
CA PHE A 37 -6.43 -3.40 -8.81
C PHE A 37 -5.98 -2.02 -9.29
N THR A 38 -6.07 -1.02 -8.41
CA THR A 38 -5.58 0.35 -8.70
C THR A 38 -4.98 0.98 -7.44
N ALA A 39 -3.81 1.60 -7.57
CA ALA A 39 -3.24 2.47 -6.54
C ALA A 39 -3.84 3.87 -6.68
N ARG A 40 -4.71 4.27 -5.74
CA ARG A 40 -5.53 5.49 -5.84
C ARG A 40 -4.90 6.69 -5.17
N TYR A 41 -4.23 6.47 -4.05
CA TYR A 41 -3.60 7.53 -3.28
C TYR A 41 -2.27 7.04 -2.77
N CYS A 42 -1.29 7.92 -2.80
CA CYS A 42 0.04 7.64 -2.35
C CYS A 42 0.65 8.96 -1.91
N ASN A 43 1.00 9.09 -0.64
CA ASN A 43 1.57 10.30 -0.09
C ASN A 43 2.95 10.01 0.48
N GLU A 44 3.92 10.74 -0.05
CA GLU A 44 5.34 10.64 0.29
C GLU A 44 5.63 11.19 1.69
N VAL A 45 4.90 12.24 2.09
CA VAL A 45 5.08 12.91 3.38
C VAL A 45 4.52 12.07 4.52
N THR A 46 3.26 11.63 4.40
CA THR A 46 2.61 10.82 5.44
C THR A 46 2.96 9.34 5.36
N ARG A 47 3.56 8.89 4.24
CA ARG A 47 3.87 7.47 3.94
C ARG A 47 2.65 6.56 3.98
N VAL A 48 1.49 7.11 3.63
CA VAL A 48 0.22 6.38 3.55
C VAL A 48 -0.17 6.20 2.10
N ALA A 49 -0.64 5.00 1.76
CA ALA A 49 -1.18 4.68 0.45
C ALA A 49 -2.57 4.05 0.57
N ILE A 50 -3.41 4.29 -0.44
CA ILE A 50 -4.71 3.63 -0.61
C ILE A 50 -4.68 2.88 -1.92
N ILE A 51 -4.91 1.58 -1.82
CA ILE A 51 -5.12 0.68 -2.95
C ILE A 51 -6.57 0.23 -2.99
N ARG A 52 -7.09 0.01 -4.20
CA ARG A 52 -8.40 -0.59 -4.44
C ARG A 52 -8.19 -1.94 -5.08
N ALA A 53 -8.98 -2.92 -4.67
CA ALA A 53 -9.05 -4.24 -5.27
C ALA A 53 -10.50 -4.75 -5.24
N ARG A 54 -10.81 -5.80 -6.02
CA ARG A 54 -12.10 -6.48 -5.96
C ARG A 54 -12.20 -7.34 -4.70
N HIS A 55 -13.42 -7.51 -4.20
CA HIS A 55 -13.70 -8.52 -3.19
C HIS A 55 -13.33 -9.91 -3.71
N GLY A 56 -12.77 -10.77 -2.84
CA GLY A 56 -12.07 -12.01 -3.23
C GLY A 56 -10.56 -11.78 -3.42
N PRO A 57 -10.08 -11.36 -4.61
CA PRO A 57 -8.63 -11.23 -4.90
C PRO A 57 -7.88 -10.25 -3.99
N HIS A 58 -8.56 -9.33 -3.30
CA HIS A 58 -7.93 -8.48 -2.28
C HIS A 58 -7.18 -9.27 -1.17
N GLN A 59 -7.58 -10.52 -0.89
CA GLN A 59 -6.88 -11.38 0.06
C GLN A 59 -5.48 -11.76 -0.43
N LEU A 60 -5.32 -12.03 -1.74
CA LEU A 60 -4.03 -12.32 -2.37
C LEU A 60 -3.08 -11.13 -2.26
N ILE A 61 -3.61 -9.93 -2.43
CA ILE A 61 -2.84 -8.69 -2.25
C ILE A 61 -2.44 -8.55 -0.78
N THR A 62 -3.39 -8.66 0.14
CA THR A 62 -3.18 -8.43 1.57
C THR A 62 -2.15 -9.41 2.15
N SER A 63 -2.18 -10.68 1.73
CA SER A 63 -1.18 -11.67 2.12
C SER A 63 0.20 -11.39 1.54
N SER A 64 0.28 -10.71 0.39
CA SER A 64 1.56 -10.36 -0.27
C SER A 64 2.21 -9.08 0.26
N LEU A 65 1.42 -8.13 0.78
CA LEU A 65 1.91 -6.85 1.31
C LEU A 65 3.11 -6.94 2.29
N PRO A 66 3.12 -7.82 3.31
CA PRO A 66 4.21 -7.86 4.28
C PRO A 66 5.55 -8.34 3.69
N TYR A 67 5.54 -8.99 2.52
CA TYR A 67 6.74 -9.50 1.85
C TYR A 67 7.43 -8.46 0.97
N ILE A 68 6.81 -7.30 0.76
CA ILE A 68 7.38 -6.22 -0.04
C ILE A 68 8.44 -5.48 0.79
N VAL A 69 9.71 -5.79 0.51
CA VAL A 69 10.86 -5.16 1.17
C VAL A 69 11.37 -3.94 0.39
N LEU A 70 11.13 -3.88 -0.92
CA LEU A 70 11.67 -2.85 -1.80
C LEU A 70 10.55 -2.26 -2.68
N ILE A 71 10.46 -0.93 -2.72
CA ILE A 71 9.64 -0.22 -3.71
C ILE A 71 10.54 0.77 -4.45
N GLY A 72 10.75 0.51 -5.74
CA GLY A 72 11.76 1.23 -6.52
C GLY A 72 13.15 1.07 -5.91
N ASN A 73 13.77 2.18 -5.48
CA ASN A 73 15.11 2.18 -4.87
C ASN A 73 15.08 2.41 -3.35
N CYS A 74 13.93 2.18 -2.71
CA CYS A 74 13.73 2.45 -1.29
C CYS A 74 13.32 1.18 -0.55
N ALA A 75 14.07 0.85 0.51
CA ALA A 75 13.71 -0.21 1.44
C ALA A 75 12.51 0.24 2.29
N VAL A 76 11.49 -0.59 2.39
CA VAL A 76 10.24 -0.27 3.09
C VAL A 76 9.75 -1.45 3.91
N THR A 77 8.88 -1.16 4.87
CA THR A 77 8.09 -2.17 5.56
C THR A 77 6.64 -1.73 5.51
N LEU A 78 5.80 -2.52 4.84
CA LEU A 78 4.39 -2.19 4.68
C LEU A 78 3.59 -2.74 5.86
N ARG A 79 2.67 -1.91 6.38
CA ARG A 79 1.70 -2.30 7.40
C ARG A 79 0.30 -1.92 6.94
N THR A 80 -0.60 -2.88 6.99
CA THR A 80 -2.01 -2.66 6.68
C THR A 80 -2.67 -1.93 7.85
N LEU A 81 -3.08 -0.68 7.65
CA LEU A 81 -3.81 0.09 8.67
C LEU A 81 -5.27 -0.35 8.78
N TYR A 82 -5.93 -0.56 7.65
CA TYR A 82 -7.34 -0.91 7.57
C TYR A 82 -7.68 -1.48 6.20
N VAL A 83 -8.58 -2.47 6.18
CA VAL A 83 -9.20 -2.99 4.95
C VAL A 83 -10.70 -2.74 5.05
N GLY A 84 -11.26 -2.06 4.06
CA GLY A 84 -12.68 -1.74 4.01
C GLY A 84 -13.20 -1.62 2.59
N ALA A 85 -14.52 -1.49 2.46
CA ALA A 85 -15.19 -1.45 1.16
C ALA A 85 -15.33 -0.04 0.57
N THR A 86 -15.28 1.02 1.40
CA THR A 86 -15.52 2.40 0.97
C THR A 86 -14.36 3.33 1.28
N LEU A 87 -14.05 4.22 0.33
CA LEU A 87 -12.98 5.22 0.49
C LEU A 87 -13.23 6.14 1.69
N GLN A 88 -14.49 6.45 1.99
CA GLN A 88 -14.85 7.30 3.11
C GLN A 88 -14.40 6.71 4.46
N GLN A 89 -14.59 5.39 4.67
CA GLN A 89 -14.15 4.74 5.90
C GLN A 89 -12.63 4.65 5.98
N CYS A 90 -11.97 4.31 4.87
CA CYS A 90 -10.51 4.32 4.80
C CYS A 90 -9.94 5.72 5.14
N TYR A 91 -10.56 6.78 4.62
CA TYR A 91 -10.12 8.15 4.90
C TYR A 91 -10.28 8.53 6.38
N LYS A 92 -11.40 8.16 7.01
CA LYS A 92 -11.59 8.37 8.46
C LYS A 92 -10.49 7.71 9.29
N VAL A 93 -10.12 6.47 8.96
CA VAL A 93 -9.04 5.77 9.67
C VAL A 93 -7.68 6.44 9.45
N ILE A 94 -7.41 6.93 8.23
CA ILE A 94 -6.17 7.66 7.93
C ILE A 94 -6.06 8.93 8.77
N LEU A 95 -7.13 9.72 8.88
CA LEU A 95 -7.13 10.93 9.71
C LEU A 95 -6.80 10.62 11.17
N VAL A 96 -7.49 9.66 11.78
CA VAL A 96 -7.24 9.23 13.16
C VAL A 96 -5.80 8.71 13.32
N SER A 97 -5.28 8.00 12.32
CA SER A 97 -3.89 7.53 12.34
C SER A 97 -2.88 8.67 12.30
N ILE A 98 -3.13 9.72 11.51
CA ILE A 98 -2.24 10.89 11.42
C ILE A 98 -2.25 11.67 12.75
N GLU A 99 -3.41 11.86 13.36
CA GLU A 99 -3.53 12.51 14.67
C GLU A 99 -2.73 11.77 15.75
N ARG A 100 -2.76 10.43 15.74
CA ARG A 100 -1.95 9.60 16.64
C ARG A 100 -0.45 9.80 16.39
N LEU A 101 -0.01 9.87 15.15
CA LEU A 101 1.40 10.13 14.84
C LEU A 101 1.86 11.49 15.35
N ASN A 102 1.03 12.53 15.17
CA ASN A 102 1.34 13.88 15.65
C ASN A 102 1.40 13.96 17.18
N SER A 103 0.49 13.28 17.89
CA SER A 103 0.50 13.26 19.36
C SER A 103 1.69 12.50 19.97
N VAL A 104 2.27 11.54 19.24
CA VAL A 104 3.51 10.88 19.62
C VAL A 104 4.72 11.77 19.34
N ALA A 105 4.74 12.50 18.21
CA ALA A 105 5.83 13.39 17.85
C ALA A 105 5.94 14.64 18.74
N ALA A 106 4.84 15.03 19.40
CA ALA A 106 4.79 16.16 20.32
C ALA A 106 5.25 15.82 21.76
N LYS A 107 5.48 14.54 22.06
CA LYS A 107 6.02 14.06 23.34
C LYS A 107 7.52 13.80 23.21
#